data_AF-A0AAW6YEL0-F1
#
_entry.id   AF-A0AAW6YEL0-F1
#
_cell.length_a   1.000
_cell.length_b   1.000
_cell.length_c   1.000
_cell.angle_alpha   90.00
_cell.angle_beta   90.00
_cell.angle_gamma   90.00
#
_symmetry.space_group_name_H-M   'P 1'
#
loop_
_entity.id
_entity.type
_entity.pdbx_description
1 polymer ?
#
loop_
_entity_poly.entity_id
_entity_poly.type
_entity_poly.pdbx_seq_one_letter_code
_entity_poly.pdbx_strand_id
1 'polypeptide(L)'
;MNKALCLAIAAILGLASCSAERVSNFPSYKLKIIQGNELNPRAVVSLRQGMTRDQVQLLLGTPLLRDAFHADRWDYTFNTSRNGIIKEQSNLTLYFENDVLARAEGDAIQKSIEAVQAGQNVVPTTETKPQ
;
A
#
# COMPACT_ATOMS: atom_id res chain seq x y z
N MET A 1 -39.67 -19.66 -52.74
CA MET A 1 -38.81 -18.56 -52.23
C MET A 1 -38.81 -18.42 -50.70
N ASN A 2 -39.70 -19.09 -49.97
CA ASN A 2 -39.94 -18.80 -48.56
C ASN A 2 -38.94 -19.50 -47.61
N LYS A 3 -38.40 -20.65 -48.02
CA LYS A 3 -37.41 -21.42 -47.22
C LYS A 3 -36.05 -20.71 -47.11
N ALA A 4 -35.60 -20.07 -48.19
CA ALA A 4 -34.36 -19.29 -48.20
C ALA A 4 -34.46 -18.02 -47.33
N LEU A 5 -35.64 -17.39 -47.32
CA LEU A 5 -35.94 -16.26 -46.44
C LEU A 5 -35.88 -16.67 -44.95
N CYS A 6 -36.47 -17.82 -44.59
CA CYS A 6 -36.42 -18.33 -43.22
C CYS A 6 -34.99 -18.68 -42.78
N LEU A 7 -34.18 -19.24 -43.67
CA LEU A 7 -32.78 -19.62 -43.39
C LEU A 7 -31.88 -18.38 -43.20
N ALA A 8 -32.12 -17.32 -43.98
CA ALA A 8 -31.43 -16.04 -43.82
C ALA A 8 -31.78 -15.35 -42.49
N ILE A 9 -33.06 -15.37 -42.08
CA ILE A 9 -33.49 -14.80 -40.79
C ILE A 9 -32.87 -15.56 -39.61
N ALA A 10 -32.82 -16.89 -39.67
CA ALA A 10 -32.20 -17.72 -38.64
C ALA A 10 -30.69 -17.44 -38.50
N ALA A 11 -29.98 -17.22 -39.61
CA ALA A 11 -28.57 -16.88 -39.61
C ALA A 11 -28.29 -15.49 -38.98
N ILE A 12 -29.15 -14.50 -39.26
CA ILE A 12 -29.03 -13.14 -38.68
C ILE A 12 -29.27 -13.17 -37.16
N LEU A 13 -30.24 -13.95 -36.68
CA LEU A 13 -30.52 -14.10 -35.26
C LEU A 13 -29.41 -14.83 -34.50
N GLY A 14 -28.74 -15.81 -35.13
CA GLY A 14 -27.60 -16.52 -34.54
C GLY A 14 -26.37 -15.64 -34.32
N LEU A 15 -26.12 -14.68 -35.21
CA LEU A 15 -24.96 -13.77 -35.12
C LEU A 15 -25.14 -12.67 -34.06
N ALA A 16 -26.37 -12.34 -33.66
CA ALA A 16 -26.65 -11.37 -32.60
C ALA A 16 -26.39 -11.89 -31.18
N SER A 17 -26.14 -13.20 -31.00
CA SER A 17 -25.92 -13.82 -29.70
C SER A 17 -24.50 -13.64 -29.16
N CYS A 18 -23.52 -13.28 -29.99
CA CYS A 18 -22.15 -12.95 -29.58
C CYS A 18 -21.98 -11.44 -29.43
N SER A 19 -22.77 -10.79 -28.57
CA SER A 19 -22.56 -9.37 -28.29
C SER A 19 -21.49 -9.17 -27.21
N ALA A 20 -20.36 -8.59 -27.60
CA ALA A 20 -19.31 -8.08 -26.71
C ALA A 20 -19.84 -7.04 -25.69
N GLU A 21 -21.02 -6.47 -25.92
CA GLU A 21 -21.68 -5.53 -25.00
C GLU A 21 -22.14 -6.22 -23.71
N ARG A 22 -22.35 -7.54 -23.71
CA ARG A 22 -22.62 -8.31 -22.49
C ARG A 22 -21.40 -8.37 -21.58
N VAL A 23 -20.18 -8.30 -22.14
CA VAL A 23 -18.93 -8.26 -21.36
C VAL A 23 -18.67 -6.89 -20.74
N SER A 24 -19.11 -5.79 -21.38
CA SER A 24 -19.02 -4.45 -20.77
C SER A 24 -19.98 -4.22 -19.60
N ASN A 25 -20.99 -5.07 -19.43
CA ASN A 25 -21.92 -5.02 -18.29
C ASN A 25 -21.39 -5.72 -17.02
N PHE A 26 -20.21 -6.35 -17.05
CA PHE A 26 -19.59 -6.82 -15.83
C PHE A 26 -19.02 -5.65 -15.04
N PRO A 27 -19.32 -5.53 -13.73
CA PRO A 27 -18.71 -4.50 -12.91
C PRO A 27 -17.19 -4.70 -12.88
N SER A 28 -16.46 -3.75 -13.45
CA SER A 28 -15.01 -3.73 -13.44
C SER A 28 -14.53 -3.15 -12.11
N TYR A 29 -13.94 -4.00 -11.27
CA TYR A 29 -13.35 -3.58 -10.01
C TYR A 29 -11.84 -3.41 -10.17
N LYS A 30 -11.33 -2.20 -9.95
CA LYS A 30 -9.90 -1.97 -9.80
C LYS A 30 -9.55 -2.09 -8.32
N LEU A 31 -8.97 -3.22 -7.94
CA LEU A 31 -8.33 -3.36 -6.63
C LEU A 31 -7.08 -2.46 -6.63
N LYS A 32 -7.09 -1.45 -5.77
CA LYS A 32 -5.94 -0.57 -5.59
C LYS A 32 -4.89 -1.30 -4.77
N ILE A 33 -3.79 -1.67 -5.43
CA ILE A 33 -2.60 -2.23 -4.78
C ILE A 33 -1.74 -1.05 -4.33
N ILE A 34 -1.41 -0.99 -3.04
CA ILE A 34 -0.39 -0.08 -2.53
C ILE A 34 0.96 -0.60 -3.06
N GLN A 35 1.64 0.19 -3.88
CA GLN A 35 2.97 -0.14 -4.38
C GLN A 35 4.03 0.53 -3.50
N GLY A 36 4.97 -0.27 -2.99
CA GLY A 36 6.15 0.20 -2.26
C GLY A 36 6.06 0.05 -0.74
N ASN A 37 7.01 0.67 -0.04
CA ASN A 37 7.07 0.70 1.42
C ASN A 37 6.11 1.77 1.96
N GLU A 38 4.94 1.39 2.44
CA GLU A 38 4.03 2.32 3.11
C GLU A 38 4.53 2.65 4.52
N LEU A 39 4.43 3.93 4.90
CA LEU A 39 4.83 4.36 6.25
C LEU A 39 3.88 3.75 7.29
N ASN A 40 4.39 2.91 8.19
CA ASN A 40 3.66 2.46 9.37
C ASN A 40 4.04 3.32 10.58
N PRO A 41 3.18 4.27 11.02
CA PRO A 41 3.54 5.21 12.06
C PRO A 41 3.84 4.56 13.41
N ARG A 42 3.09 3.51 13.76
CA ARG A 42 3.26 2.80 15.03
C ARG A 42 4.59 2.07 15.09
N ALA A 43 5.03 1.52 13.97
CA ALA A 43 6.33 0.87 13.86
C ALA A 43 7.46 1.89 14.11
N VAL A 44 7.46 3.02 13.39
CA VAL A 44 8.52 4.03 13.54
C VAL A 44 8.59 4.60 14.97
N VAL A 45 7.44 4.88 15.61
CA VAL A 45 7.40 5.37 17.00
C VAL A 45 7.85 4.31 18.02
N SER A 46 7.71 3.03 17.70
CA SER A 46 8.11 1.94 18.59
C SER A 46 9.62 1.64 18.58
N LEU A 47 10.39 2.26 17.68
CA LEU A 47 11.85 2.12 17.65
C LEU A 47 12.47 2.61 18.95
N ARG A 48 13.41 1.82 19.48
CA ARG A 48 14.15 2.17 20.69
C ARG A 48 15.63 1.93 20.49
N GLN A 49 16.44 2.79 21.13
CA GLN A 49 17.88 2.58 21.20
C GLN A 49 18.17 1.23 21.88
N GLY A 50 19.21 0.54 21.39
CA GLY A 50 19.60 -0.79 21.86
C GLY A 50 18.89 -1.95 21.13
N MET A 51 17.95 -1.70 20.23
CA MET A 51 17.34 -2.76 19.40
C MET A 51 18.38 -3.36 18.45
N THR A 52 18.39 -4.69 18.31
CA THR A 52 19.27 -5.35 17.34
C THR A 52 18.79 -5.12 15.91
N ARG A 53 19.69 -5.28 14.93
CA ARG A 53 19.35 -5.19 13.50
C ARG A 53 18.17 -6.08 13.11
N ASP A 54 18.10 -7.29 13.65
CA ASP A 54 17.02 -8.24 13.38
C ASP A 54 15.68 -7.77 13.94
N GLN A 55 15.67 -7.17 15.14
CA GLN A 55 14.46 -6.58 15.72
C GLN A 55 13.96 -5.41 14.89
N VAL A 56 14.87 -4.54 14.45
CA VAL A 56 14.53 -3.42 13.55
C VAL A 56 13.98 -3.94 12.22
N GLN A 57 14.60 -4.98 11.65
CA GLN A 57 14.16 -5.58 10.39
C GLN A 57 12.81 -6.29 10.52
N LEU A 58 12.52 -6.92 11.67
CA LEU A 58 11.20 -7.51 11.93
C LEU A 58 10.11 -6.44 12.01
N LEU A 59 10.48 -5.24 12.45
CA LEU A 59 9.55 -4.16 12.77
C LEU A 59 9.28 -3.25 11.57
N LEU A 60 10.32 -2.89 10.81
CA LEU A 60 10.24 -1.99 9.64
C LEU A 60 10.36 -2.73 8.30
N GLY A 61 10.76 -3.99 8.32
CA GLY A 61 11.15 -4.73 7.13
C GLY A 61 12.61 -4.51 6.72
N THR A 62 12.98 -5.16 5.61
CA THR A 62 14.31 -5.03 5.01
C THR A 62 14.45 -3.66 4.33
N PRO A 63 15.53 -2.90 4.58
CA PRO A 63 15.77 -1.66 3.85
C PRO A 63 15.96 -1.96 2.35
N LEU A 64 15.51 -1.05 1.49
CA LEU A 64 15.59 -1.21 0.03
C LEU A 64 17.03 -1.18 -0.47
N LEU A 65 17.91 -0.44 0.21
CA LEU A 65 19.34 -0.40 -0.04
C LEU A 65 20.11 -0.74 1.25
N ARG A 66 21.01 -1.70 1.15
CA ARG A 66 22.11 -1.87 2.10
C ARG A 66 23.37 -1.35 1.42
N ASP A 67 23.93 -0.25 1.94
CA ASP A 67 25.21 0.24 1.45
C ASP A 67 26.32 -0.73 1.88
N ALA A 68 27.11 -1.21 0.92
CA ALA A 68 28.24 -2.09 1.18
C ALA A 68 29.40 -1.37 1.90
N PHE A 69 29.46 -0.04 1.79
CA PHE A 69 30.51 0.79 2.39
C PHE A 69 30.14 1.31 3.79
N HIS A 70 28.84 1.39 4.10
CA HIS A 70 28.32 1.83 5.39
C HIS A 70 27.38 0.78 5.97
N ALA A 71 27.94 -0.36 6.37
CA ALA A 71 27.17 -1.45 6.97
C ALA A 71 26.33 -1.00 8.18
N ASP A 72 26.80 0.03 8.88
CA ASP A 72 26.20 0.58 10.10
C ASP A 72 25.11 1.63 9.87
N ARG A 73 24.77 1.94 8.62
CA ARG A 73 23.72 2.90 8.28
C ARG A 73 22.66 2.27 7.39
N TRP A 74 21.41 2.28 7.83
CA TRP A 74 20.28 1.83 7.02
C TRP A 74 19.38 3.01 6.67
N ASP A 75 19.12 3.18 5.37
CA ASP A 75 18.21 4.20 4.86
C ASP A 75 16.90 3.55 4.39
N TYR A 76 15.80 4.05 4.92
CA TYR A 76 14.44 3.67 4.55
C TYR A 76 13.75 4.85 3.88
N THR A 77 13.03 4.56 2.81
CA THR A 77 12.15 5.50 2.14
C THR A 77 10.75 4.93 2.16
N PHE A 78 9.83 5.68 2.76
CA PHE A 78 8.42 5.35 2.87
C PHE A 78 7.58 6.29 2.02
N ASN A 79 6.48 5.77 1.49
CA ASN A 79 5.48 6.56 0.78
C ASN A 79 4.21 6.63 1.61
N THR A 80 3.63 7.82 1.71
CA THR A 80 2.29 8.03 2.26
C THR A 80 1.34 8.25 1.10
N SER A 81 0.41 7.32 0.90
CA SER A 81 -0.56 7.38 -0.17
C SER A 81 -1.95 7.70 0.37
N ARG A 82 -2.69 8.61 -0.28
CA ARG A 82 -4.10 8.88 0.04
C ARG A 82 -4.93 8.68 -1.20
N ASN A 83 -5.95 7.83 -1.12
CA ASN A 83 -6.72 7.39 -2.28
C ASN A 83 -5.78 6.90 -3.40
N GLY A 84 -4.68 6.23 -2.98
CA GLY A 84 -3.47 5.83 -3.71
C GLY A 84 -2.99 6.75 -4.83
N ILE A 85 -2.97 8.04 -4.53
CA ILE A 85 -1.98 8.95 -5.09
C ILE A 85 -0.92 9.08 -4.01
N ILE A 86 0.36 8.91 -4.36
CA ILE A 86 1.47 9.18 -3.44
C ILE A 86 1.42 10.68 -3.16
N LYS A 87 1.13 11.03 -1.91
CA LYS A 87 1.04 12.43 -1.49
C LYS A 87 2.36 12.92 -0.97
N GLU A 88 3.11 12.04 -0.34
CA GLU A 88 4.32 12.41 0.37
C GLU A 88 5.27 11.22 0.45
N GLN A 89 6.56 11.53 0.44
CA GLN A 89 7.63 10.59 0.67
C GLN A 89 8.35 10.99 1.97
N SER A 90 8.76 10.00 2.74
CA SER A 90 9.43 10.19 4.02
C SER A 90 10.64 9.30 4.15
N ASN A 91 11.71 9.86 4.65
CA ASN A 91 12.98 9.18 4.82
C ASN A 91 13.24 8.93 6.31
N LEU A 92 13.85 7.78 6.59
CA LEU A 92 14.30 7.37 7.91
C LEU A 92 15.70 6.78 7.77
N THR A 93 16.67 7.38 8.44
CA THR A 93 18.05 6.90 8.51
C THR A 93 18.31 6.37 9.91
N LEU A 94 18.75 5.11 9.99
CA LEU A 94 19.10 4.43 11.23
C LEU A 94 20.61 4.21 11.29
N TYR A 95 21.21 4.53 12.42
CA TYR A 95 22.63 4.32 12.70
C TYR A 95 22.78 3.24 13.75
N PHE A 96 23.66 2.28 13.46
CA PHE A 96 23.97 1.15 14.31
C PHE A 96 25.38 1.29 14.87
N GLU A 97 25.57 0.92 16.13
CA GLU A 97 26.88 0.80 16.76
C GLU A 97 26.91 -0.54 17.49
N ASN A 98 27.95 -1.36 17.30
CA ASN A 98 28.03 -2.70 17.90
C ASN A 98 26.78 -3.56 17.64
N ASP A 99 26.24 -3.50 16.41
CA ASP A 99 25.02 -4.21 15.97
C ASP A 99 23.71 -3.85 16.68
N VAL A 100 23.69 -2.76 17.44
CA VAL A 100 22.47 -2.21 18.06
C VAL A 100 22.16 -0.81 17.55
N LEU A 101 20.87 -0.47 17.53
CA LEU A 101 20.39 0.83 17.10
C LEU A 101 20.88 1.91 18.07
N ALA A 102 21.72 2.82 17.59
CA ALA A 102 22.25 3.95 18.36
C ALA A 102 21.42 5.22 18.14
N ARG A 103 21.05 5.49 16.89
CA ARG A 103 20.35 6.74 16.52
C ARG A 103 19.39 6.53 15.35
N ALA A 104 18.31 7.30 15.35
CA ALA A 104 17.35 7.38 14.24
C ALA A 104 17.13 8.86 13.88
N GLU A 105 17.15 9.16 12.58
CA GLU A 105 16.98 10.51 12.02
C GLU A 105 16.04 10.47 10.81
N GLY A 106 15.41 11.59 10.50
CA GLY A 106 14.59 11.73 9.29
C GLY A 106 13.17 12.26 9.57
N ASP A 107 12.51 12.69 8.51
CA ASP A 107 11.18 13.29 8.57
C ASP A 107 10.08 12.25 8.86
N ALA A 108 10.35 10.97 8.61
CA ALA A 108 9.43 9.87 8.95
C ALA A 108 9.10 9.82 10.45
N ILE A 109 10.03 10.20 11.33
CA ILE A 109 9.82 10.18 12.79
C ILE A 109 8.75 11.21 13.18
N GLN A 110 8.95 12.47 12.77
CA GLN A 110 8.01 13.55 13.10
C GLN A 110 6.61 13.25 12.53
N LYS A 111 6.54 12.84 11.26
CA LYS A 111 5.27 12.47 10.61
C LYS A 111 4.60 11.27 11.27
N SER A 112 5.38 10.30 11.77
CA SER A 112 4.82 9.15 12.48
C SER A 112 4.21 9.55 13.83
N ILE A 113 4.85 10.48 14.56
CA ILE A 113 4.32 11.03 15.82
C ILE A 113 3.01 11.77 15.55
N GLU A 114 2.99 12.65 14.55
CA GLU A 114 1.79 13.39 14.15
C GLU A 114 0.65 12.46 13.72
N ALA A 115 0.95 11.42 12.93
CA ALA A 115 -0.04 10.45 12.49
C ALA A 115 -0.59 9.60 13.66
N VAL A 116 0.25 9.22 14.63
CA VAL A 116 -0.20 8.50 15.83
C VAL A 116 -1.06 9.40 16.71
N GLN A 117 -0.69 10.67 16.91
CA GLN A 117 -1.47 11.64 17.68
C GLN A 117 -2.81 11.96 17.01
N ALA A 118 -2.81 12.16 15.69
CA ALA A 118 -4.03 12.36 14.91
C ALA A 118 -4.95 11.13 14.96
N GLY A 119 -4.39 9.92 14.98
CA GLY A 119 -5.14 8.66 15.13
C GLY A 119 -5.60 8.38 16.56
N GLN A 120 -4.92 8.88 17.59
CA GLN A 120 -5.32 8.75 19.00
C GLN A 120 -6.38 9.77 19.42
N ASN A 121 -6.43 10.94 18.76
CA ASN A 121 -7.51 11.91 18.93
C ASN A 121 -8.83 11.45 18.27
N VAL A 122 -8.86 10.25 17.67
CA VAL A 122 -10.06 9.64 17.08
C VAL A 122 -10.17 8.21 17.62
N VAL A 123 -10.95 7.99 18.70
CA VAL A 123 -11.80 6.80 19.02
C VAL A 123 -12.22 6.87 20.53
N PRO A 124 -13.48 6.56 20.93
CA PRO A 124 -14.58 5.95 20.18
C PRO A 124 -15.88 6.80 20.14
N THR A 125 -16.46 7.00 18.96
CA THR A 125 -17.92 6.91 18.84
C THR A 125 -18.20 5.57 18.16
N THR A 126 -18.32 4.54 18.99
CA THR A 126 -19.13 3.37 18.64
C THR A 126 -20.59 3.81 18.56
N GLU A 127 -21.06 4.08 17.35
CA GLU A 127 -22.46 3.90 16.96
C GLU A 127 -22.42 3.15 15.62
N THR A 128 -22.37 1.82 15.69
CA THR A 128 -23.50 0.93 15.37
C THR A 128 -24.19 1.31 14.07
N LYS A 129 -23.78 0.68 12.97
CA LYS A 129 -24.62 0.50 11.78
C LYS A 129 -25.89 -0.29 12.17
N PRO A 130 -27.06 0.13 11.69
CA PRO A 130 -27.84 -0.69 10.76
C PRO A 130 -28.06 0.10 9.46
N GLN A 131 -27.77 -0.47 8.29
CA GLN A 131 -28.77 -1.06 7.39
C GLN A 131 -29.86 -0.05 7.05
#